data_AF-A0A2V5NLT6-F1
#
_entry.id   AF-A0A2V5NLT6-F1
#
_cell.length_a   1.000
_cell.length_b   1.000
_cell.length_c   1.000
_cell.angle_alpha   90.00
_cell.angle_beta   90.00
_cell.angle_gamma   90.00
#
_symmetry.space_group_name_H-M   'P 1'
#
loop_
_entity.id
_entity.type
_entity.pdbx_description
1 polymer ?
#
loop_
_entity_poly.entity_id
_entity_poly.type
_entity_poly.pdbx_seq_one_letter_code
_entity_poly.pdbx_strand_id
1 'polypeptide(L)' 'TGTGNGLPATGKKVEQAGITIWRIVDGKIKEEWSAFDQLSMMQQLGLLPSKPNEQ' A
#
# COMPACT_ATOMS: atom_id res chain seq x y z
N THR A 1 -16.30 4.97 -6.30
CA THR A 1 -14.93 4.65 -5.83
C THR A 1 -13.96 5.43 -6.69
N GLY A 2 -13.31 6.45 -6.11
CA GLY A 2 -12.55 7.47 -6.84
C GLY A 2 -11.22 6.97 -7.41
N THR A 3 -10.59 7.80 -8.24
CA THR A 3 -9.24 7.59 -8.82
C THR A 3 -8.19 7.58 -7.70
N GLY A 4 -7.90 6.42 -7.14
CA GLY A 4 -6.84 6.27 -6.15
C GLY A 4 -5.51 6.70 -6.77
N ASN A 5 -4.84 7.69 -6.18
CA ASN A 5 -3.53 8.21 -6.62
C ASN A 5 -3.45 8.59 -8.11
N GLY A 6 -4.57 8.98 -8.74
CA GLY A 6 -4.61 9.34 -10.17
C GLY A 6 -4.69 8.15 -11.14
N LEU A 7 -4.82 6.92 -10.63
CA LEU A 7 -4.94 5.71 -11.45
C LEU A 7 -6.42 5.39 -11.73
N PRO A 8 -6.76 4.90 -12.93
CA PRO A 8 -8.08 4.37 -13.20
C PRO A 8 -8.34 3.14 -12.32
N ALA A 9 -9.59 2.96 -11.91
CA ALA A 9 -9.98 1.78 -11.14
C ALA A 9 -9.74 0.51 -11.96
N THR A 10 -8.86 -0.37 -11.49
CA THR A 10 -8.47 -1.60 -12.20
C THR A 10 -9.45 -2.75 -11.95
N GLY A 11 -10.31 -2.66 -10.93
CA GLY A 11 -11.21 -3.74 -10.51
C GLY A 11 -10.52 -4.96 -9.89
N LYS A 12 -9.18 -4.93 -9.76
CA LYS A 12 -8.40 -6.03 -9.18
C LYS A 12 -8.40 -5.98 -7.66
N LYS A 13 -8.45 -7.15 -7.02
CA LYS A 13 -8.15 -7.27 -5.59
C LYS A 13 -6.66 -7.04 -5.38
N VAL A 14 -6.32 -6.31 -4.32
CA VAL A 14 -4.95 -6.07 -3.90
C VAL A 14 -4.83 -6.47 -2.43
N GLU A 15 -3.76 -7.17 -2.11
CA GLU A 15 -3.28 -7.38 -0.76
C GLU A 15 -2.00 -6.55 -0.56
N GLN A 16 -1.93 -5.78 0.54
CA GLN A 16 -0.79 -4.91 0.81
C GLN A 16 -0.28 -5.15 2.23
N ALA A 17 1.00 -5.47 2.33
CA ALA A 17 1.71 -5.51 3.59
C ALA A 17 2.19 -4.10 3.96
N GLY A 18 2.22 -3.81 5.25
CA GLY A 18 2.74 -2.54 5.75
C GLY A 18 2.90 -2.51 7.26
N ILE A 19 3.51 -1.44 7.73
CA ILE A 19 3.71 -1.13 9.15
C ILE A 19 3.29 0.31 9.36
N THR A 20 2.56 0.55 10.45
CA THR A 20 2.25 1.88 10.94
C THR A 20 2.81 2.03 12.35
N ILE A 21 3.53 3.12 12.59
CA ILE A 21 4.07 3.51 13.88
C ILE A 21 3.30 4.74 14.36
N TRP A 22 2.71 4.65 15.55
CA TRP A 22 2.06 5.78 16.21
C TRP A 22 2.90 6.26 17.38
N ARG A 23 3.04 7.59 17.50
CA ARG A 23 3.47 8.21 18.76
C ARG A 23 2.25 8.76 19.49
N ILE A 24 2.00 8.27 20.69
CA ILE A 24 0.86 8.67 21.53
C ILE A 24 1.34 9.57 22.67
N VAL A 25 0.68 10.72 22.85
CA VAL A 25 0.91 11.67 23.95
C VAL A 25 -0.45 12.08 24.51
N ASP A 26 -0.61 12.04 25.83
CA ASP A 26 -1.88 12.36 26.53
C ASP A 26 -3.09 11.57 26.01
N GLY A 27 -2.87 10.29 25.69
CA GLY A 27 -3.90 9.40 25.16
C GLY A 27 -4.33 9.69 23.71
N LYS A 28 -3.62 10.57 22.99
CA LYS A 28 -3.92 10.95 21.59
C LYS A 28 -2.73 10.65 20.67
N ILE A 29 -3.03 10.30 19.41
CA ILE A 29 -1.99 10.17 18.38
C ILE A 29 -1.44 11.56 18.08
N LYS A 30 -0.16 11.76 18.37
CA LYS A 30 0.55 12.99 18.07
C LYS A 30 1.20 12.95 16.69
N GLU A 31 1.73 11.79 16.31
CA GLU A 31 2.39 11.53 15.03
C GLU A 31 2.11 10.11 14.55
N GLU A 32 2.16 9.93 13.23
CA GLU A 32 1.97 8.66 12.55
C GLU A 32 2.95 8.56 11.38
N TRP A 33 3.63 7.43 11.28
CA TRP A 33 4.45 7.08 10.12
C TRP A 33 4.01 5.72 9.61
N SER A 34 3.64 5.67 8.35
CA SER A 34 3.29 4.41 7.68
C SER A 34 4.26 4.11 6.54
N ALA A 35 4.63 2.84 6.45
CA ALA A 35 5.37 2.28 5.33
C ALA A 35 4.59 1.09 4.78
N PHE A 36 4.29 1.11 3.49
CA PHE A 36 3.58 0.04 2.80
C PHE A 36 4.42 -0.49 1.65
N ASP A 37 4.25 -1.76 1.31
CA ASP A 37 4.84 -2.34 0.12
C ASP A 37 4.08 -1.84 -1.13
N GLN A 38 4.52 -0.71 -1.64
CA GLN A 38 3.95 -0.10 -2.85
C GLN A 38 4.36 -0.86 -4.11
N LEU A 39 5.53 -1.51 -4.11
CA LEU A 39 6.01 -2.25 -5.28
C LEU A 39 5.10 -3.45 -5.56
N SER A 40 4.83 -4.27 -4.54
CA SER A 40 3.94 -5.42 -4.66
C SER A 40 2.52 -5.00 -5.05
N MET A 41 2.03 -3.87 -4.54
CA MET A 41 0.74 -3.31 -4.96
C MET A 41 0.72 -2.94 -6.44
N MET A 42 1.73 -2.21 -6.93
CA MET A 42 1.80 -1.81 -8.35
C MET A 42 1.91 -3.02 -9.29
N GLN A 43 2.61 -4.07 -8.86
CA GLN A 43 2.68 -5.35 -9.59
C GLN A 43 1.33 -6.06 -9.65
N GLN A 44 0.59 -6.15 -8.53
CA GLN A 44 -0.76 -6.73 -8.49
C GLN A 44 -1.76 -5.97 -9.36
N LEU A 45 -1.62 -4.64 -9.42
CA LEU A 45 -2.41 -3.80 -10.32
C LEU A 45 -2.04 -4.03 -11.80
N GLY A 46 -0.89 -4.64 -12.09
CA GLY A 46 -0.38 -4.87 -13.43
C GLY A 46 0.28 -3.64 -14.05
N LEU A 47 0.71 -2.69 -13.22
CA LEU A 47 1.39 -1.45 -13.66
C LEU A 47 2.90 -1.64 -13.77
N LEU A 48 3.44 -2.63 -13.06
CA LEU A 48 4.85 -3.04 -13.10
C LEU A 48 4.94 -4.56 -13.28
N PRO A 49 6.01 -5.08 -13.90
CA PRO A 49 6.24 -6.52 -13.99
C PRO A 49 6.48 -7.10 -12.59
N SER A 50 5.83 -8.21 -12.27
CA SER A 50 6.18 -9.06 -11.13
C SER A 50 7.42 -9.89 -11.47
N LYS A 51 8.32 -10.11 -10.51
CA LYS A 51 9.38 -11.12 -10.70
C LYS A 51 8.70 -12.49 -10.89
N PRO A 52 9.16 -13.35 -11.81
CA PRO A 52 8.76 -14.74 -11.80
C PRO A 52 9.12 -15.32 -10.43
N ASN A 53 8.21 -16.07 -9.80
CA ASN A 53 8.52 -16.79 -8.57
C ASN A 53 9.70 -17.73 -8.87
N GLU A 54 10.88 -17.44 -8.33
CA GLU A 54 11.92 -18.44 -8.14
C GLU A 54 11.41 -19.37 -7.03
N GLN A 55 10.87 -20.51 -7.45
CA GLN A 55 10.59 -21.65 -6.56
C GLN A 55 11.89 -22.35 -6.19
#